data_AF-Q2QVI2-F1
#
_entry.id   AF-Q2QVI2-F1
#
_cell.length_a   1.000
_cell.length_b   1.000
_cell.length_c   1.000
_cell.angle_alpha   90.00
_cell.angle_beta   90.00
_cell.angle_gamma   90.00
#
_symmetry.space_group_name_H-M   'P 1'
#
loop_
_entity.id
_entity.type
_entity.pdbx_description
1 polymer ?
#
loop_
_entity_poly.entity_id
_entity_poly.type
_entity_poly.pdbx_seq_one_letter_code
_entity_poly.pdbx_strand_id
1 'polypeptide(L)'
;MAGINCSIVPCSALMEGKEFNFSNLYLHHTYGGPKPNQSTIINNNGSTGLGMTAVNNWAVYDGLGSDAKVVAHAHGLHIYAGDLVAIIPSAWYLRMKGEFIMASGVIYKKVHERRSEGNIIELTIHGFCPSLKGTKCLPTKVGPWGGNGGTPQDITETPKRLESITIRSGEVVDSISFSYFDQAGQKRVAGPWGGPGGNLNTIELSSSEFLKEVSGTFGTYYGSNVITFIKFVTNVKTYGPFGKQNGTPFISPCRTTAVL
;
A
#
# COMPACT_ATOMS: atom_id res chain seq x y z
N MET A 1 -29.03 -6.29 17.58
CA MET A 1 -27.94 -5.44 18.12
C MET A 1 -28.43 -4.02 18.39
N ALA A 2 -28.18 -3.45 19.59
CA ALA A 2 -28.74 -2.15 19.97
C ALA A 2 -28.01 -0.95 19.34
N GLY A 3 -26.68 -0.96 19.26
CA GLY A 3 -25.91 0.10 18.62
C GLY A 3 -24.53 -0.38 18.18
N ILE A 4 -23.88 0.41 17.32
CA ILE A 4 -22.55 0.11 16.80
C ILE A 4 -21.64 1.33 16.89
N ASN A 5 -20.40 1.09 17.32
CA ASN A 5 -19.29 2.04 17.26
C ASN A 5 -18.31 1.59 16.17
N CYS A 6 -17.79 2.54 15.40
CA CYS A 6 -16.71 2.27 14.46
C CYS A 6 -15.42 2.91 14.97
N SER A 7 -14.44 2.09 15.31
CA SER A 7 -13.07 2.55 15.54
C SER A 7 -12.34 2.51 14.21
N ILE A 8 -12.07 3.69 13.66
CA ILE A 8 -11.34 3.85 12.41
C ILE A 8 -9.91 4.18 12.79
N VAL A 9 -8.95 3.45 12.26
CA VAL A 9 -7.55 3.85 12.31
C VAL A 9 -7.37 4.79 11.12
N PRO A 10 -7.39 6.13 11.28
CA PRO A 10 -7.20 7.02 10.16
C PRO A 10 -5.80 6.78 9.61
N CYS A 11 -5.67 6.08 8.48
CA CYS A 11 -4.38 5.91 7.83
C CYS A 11 -3.93 7.24 7.18
N SER A 12 -3.97 8.35 7.93
CA SER A 12 -3.03 9.44 7.77
C SER A 12 -1.72 8.94 8.35
N ALA A 13 -1.01 8.10 7.59
CA ALA A 13 0.41 8.38 7.53
C ALA A 13 0.49 9.83 7.05
N LEU A 14 0.89 10.75 7.92
CA LEU A 14 1.59 11.91 7.43
C LEU A 14 2.77 11.31 6.67
N MET A 15 2.65 11.21 5.35
CA MET A 15 3.75 10.79 4.49
C MET A 15 4.76 11.92 4.55
N GLU A 16 5.54 11.97 5.62
CA GLU A 16 6.72 12.79 5.68
C GLU A 16 7.78 12.02 4.92
N GLY A 17 7.94 12.32 3.64
CA GLY A 17 9.01 11.71 2.86
C GLY A 17 10.32 12.45 3.05
N LYS A 18 11.39 11.68 3.07
CA LYS A 18 12.72 12.24 2.97
C LYS A 18 13.04 12.40 1.49
N GLU A 19 13.15 13.63 1.04
CA GLU A 19 13.83 13.93 -0.21
C GLU A 19 15.30 13.57 -0.05
N PHE A 20 15.84 12.90 -1.06
CA PHE A 20 17.26 12.61 -1.15
C PHE A 20 17.77 13.07 -2.51
N ASN A 21 18.96 13.66 -2.46
CA ASN A 21 19.71 14.05 -3.63
C ASN A 21 21.08 13.37 -3.53
N PHE A 22 21.30 12.38 -4.39
CA PHE A 22 22.61 11.76 -4.55
C PHE A 22 23.22 12.26 -5.86
N SER A 23 24.42 12.79 -5.77
CA SER A 23 25.26 13.20 -6.91
C SER A 23 26.63 12.55 -6.78
N ASN A 24 27.46 12.72 -7.81
CA ASN A 24 28.80 12.11 -7.89
C ASN A 24 28.78 10.58 -7.78
N LEU A 25 27.73 9.96 -8.35
CA LEU A 25 27.64 8.52 -8.50
C LEU A 25 28.06 8.13 -9.90
N TYR A 26 28.83 7.05 -10.04
CA TYR A 26 29.41 6.64 -11.32
C TYR A 26 29.01 5.21 -11.65
N LEU A 27 28.21 5.06 -12.70
CA LEU A 27 27.77 3.77 -13.22
C LEU A 27 28.75 3.27 -14.28
N HIS A 28 29.26 2.06 -14.08
CA HIS A 28 30.19 1.43 -15.00
C HIS A 28 29.42 0.58 -16.01
N HIS A 29 29.25 1.12 -17.22
CA HIS A 29 28.58 0.46 -18.33
C HIS A 29 29.61 -0.23 -19.22
N THR A 30 29.85 -1.53 -19.01
CA THR A 30 30.89 -2.29 -19.72
C THR A 30 30.24 -3.32 -20.63
N TYR A 31 30.08 -2.99 -21.91
CA TYR A 31 29.42 -3.84 -22.89
C TYR A 31 30.38 -4.64 -23.77
N GLY A 32 31.68 -4.34 -23.74
CA GLY A 32 32.74 -5.07 -24.44
C GLY A 32 33.84 -5.56 -23.50
N GLY A 33 34.90 -6.13 -24.07
CA GLY A 33 36.08 -6.57 -23.32
C GLY A 33 35.94 -7.94 -22.64
N PRO A 34 36.92 -8.33 -21.81
CA PRO A 34 36.98 -9.66 -21.19
C PRO A 34 36.00 -9.86 -20.03
N LYS A 35 35.40 -8.79 -19.50
CA LYS A 35 34.48 -8.82 -18.35
C LYS A 35 33.25 -7.93 -18.60
N PRO A 36 32.43 -8.21 -19.63
CA PRO A 36 31.24 -7.45 -19.90
C PRO A 36 30.22 -7.64 -18.77
N ASN A 37 29.51 -6.59 -18.43
CA ASN A 37 28.47 -6.58 -17.40
C ASN A 37 27.06 -6.33 -17.99
N GLN A 38 26.92 -6.63 -19.28
CA GLN A 38 25.68 -6.57 -20.05
C GLN A 38 25.64 -7.73 -21.05
N SER A 39 24.45 -8.27 -21.32
CA SER A 39 24.22 -9.25 -22.39
C SER A 39 23.03 -8.83 -23.25
N THR A 40 23.20 -8.88 -24.58
CA THR A 40 22.14 -8.58 -25.53
C THR A 40 21.20 -9.77 -25.68
N ILE A 41 19.89 -9.54 -25.53
CA ILE A 41 18.84 -10.54 -25.72
C ILE A 41 18.25 -10.45 -27.12
N ILE A 42 17.96 -9.22 -27.57
CA ILE A 42 17.39 -8.95 -28.89
C ILE A 42 18.27 -7.92 -29.58
N ASN A 43 18.79 -8.26 -30.76
CA ASN A 43 19.55 -7.34 -31.58
C ASN A 43 18.65 -6.23 -32.14
N ASN A 44 19.24 -5.09 -32.50
CA ASN A 44 18.49 -4.08 -33.23
C ASN A 44 18.02 -4.64 -34.59
N ASN A 45 16.90 -4.13 -35.07
CA ASN A 45 16.35 -4.50 -36.36
C ASN A 45 16.00 -3.25 -37.15
N GLY A 46 16.90 -2.88 -38.07
CA GLY A 46 16.78 -1.70 -38.92
C GLY A 46 15.56 -1.70 -39.85
N SER A 47 14.97 -2.86 -40.20
CA SER A 47 13.77 -2.90 -41.05
C SER A 47 12.47 -2.64 -40.28
N THR A 48 12.46 -2.93 -38.97
CA THR A 48 11.30 -2.69 -38.09
C THR A 48 11.41 -1.42 -37.26
N GLY A 49 12.60 -0.81 -37.19
CA GLY A 49 12.88 0.33 -36.30
C GLY A 49 13.01 -0.05 -34.82
N LEU A 50 12.86 -1.33 -34.47
CA LEU A 50 13.09 -1.82 -33.10
C LEU A 50 14.58 -1.78 -32.77
N GLY A 51 14.95 -1.14 -31.68
CA GLY A 51 16.33 -1.13 -31.24
C GLY A 51 16.67 -2.28 -30.29
N MET A 52 17.94 -2.32 -29.87
CA MET A 52 18.51 -3.46 -29.14
C MET A 52 17.94 -3.57 -27.72
N THR A 53 17.64 -4.78 -27.27
CA THR A 53 17.24 -5.09 -25.90
C THR A 53 18.35 -5.87 -25.20
N ALA A 54 18.74 -5.45 -24.00
CA ALA A 54 19.81 -6.08 -23.24
C ALA A 54 19.46 -6.19 -21.75
N VAL A 55 20.04 -7.20 -21.08
CA VAL A 55 20.06 -7.31 -19.62
C VAL A 55 21.38 -6.82 -19.06
N ASN A 56 21.35 -6.23 -17.88
CA ASN A 56 22.52 -5.60 -17.27
C ASN A 56 22.73 -5.97 -15.80
N ASN A 57 23.99 -5.89 -15.39
CA ASN A 57 24.45 -5.87 -13.99
C ASN A 57 25.50 -4.76 -13.83
N TRP A 58 25.05 -3.51 -13.77
CA TRP A 58 25.95 -2.36 -13.70
C TRP A 58 26.24 -1.99 -12.25
N ALA A 59 27.52 -1.99 -11.89
CA ALA A 59 27.96 -1.47 -10.60
C ALA A 59 27.92 0.07 -10.60
N VAL A 60 27.48 0.64 -9.48
CA VAL A 60 27.46 2.08 -9.21
C VAL A 60 28.44 2.38 -8.08
N TYR A 61 29.38 3.28 -8.35
CA TYR A 61 30.45 3.68 -7.44
C TYR A 61 30.17 5.07 -6.85
N ASP A 62 30.67 5.32 -5.63
CA ASP A 62 30.61 6.62 -4.95
C ASP A 62 31.73 7.60 -5.34
N GLY A 63 32.57 7.21 -6.31
CA GLY A 63 33.67 8.01 -6.82
C GLY A 63 34.32 7.39 -8.06
N LEU A 64 35.32 8.08 -8.61
CA LEU A 64 36.12 7.64 -9.76
C LEU A 64 37.48 7.05 -9.40
N GLY A 65 37.91 7.24 -8.14
CA GLY A 65 39.22 6.81 -7.65
C GLY A 65 39.34 5.28 -7.56
N SER A 66 40.58 4.80 -7.48
CA SER A 66 40.89 3.38 -7.26
C SER A 66 40.36 2.83 -5.93
N ASP A 67 40.04 3.72 -4.99
CA ASP A 67 39.47 3.46 -3.68
C ASP A 67 37.93 3.56 -3.65
N ALA A 68 37.30 3.91 -4.78
CA ALA A 68 35.85 4.05 -4.88
C ALA A 68 35.14 2.73 -4.57
N LYS A 69 34.03 2.83 -3.84
CA LYS A 69 33.28 1.68 -3.35
C LYS A 69 32.01 1.50 -4.17
N VAL A 70 31.69 0.24 -4.43
CA VAL A 70 30.38 -0.11 -5.00
C VAL A 70 29.32 0.16 -3.94
N VAL A 71 28.43 1.10 -4.23
CA VAL A 71 27.32 1.50 -3.34
C VAL A 71 25.97 0.97 -3.79
N ALA A 72 25.85 0.58 -5.06
CA ALA A 72 24.65 -0.06 -5.58
C ALA A 72 24.96 -0.89 -6.83
N HIS A 73 24.00 -1.74 -7.20
CA HIS A 73 23.96 -2.35 -8.52
C HIS A 73 22.64 -2.01 -9.22
N ALA A 74 22.72 -1.60 -10.48
CA ALA A 74 21.58 -1.50 -11.37
C ALA A 74 21.46 -2.82 -12.15
N HIS A 75 20.46 -3.62 -11.79
CA HIS A 75 20.11 -4.87 -12.46
C HIS A 75 18.80 -4.69 -13.21
N GLY A 76 18.69 -5.23 -14.42
CA GLY A 76 17.43 -5.16 -15.15
C GLY A 76 17.57 -5.37 -16.65
N LEU A 77 16.56 -4.86 -17.35
CA LEU A 77 16.43 -4.85 -18.80
C LEU A 77 16.42 -3.40 -19.29
N HIS A 78 17.07 -3.10 -20.41
CA HIS A 78 16.91 -1.83 -21.11
C HIS A 78 16.79 -2.02 -22.61
N ILE A 79 16.16 -1.03 -23.24
CA ILE A 79 15.94 -0.98 -24.69
C ILE A 79 16.58 0.30 -25.23
N TYR A 80 17.42 0.14 -26.25
CA TYR A 80 17.90 1.25 -27.07
C TYR A 80 16.82 1.57 -28.12
N ALA A 81 16.40 2.82 -28.25
CA ALA A 81 15.46 3.26 -29.28
C ALA A 81 15.92 4.60 -29.87
N GLY A 82 16.71 4.55 -30.96
CA GLY A 82 17.39 5.73 -31.50
C GLY A 82 18.41 6.31 -30.50
N ASP A 83 18.43 7.64 -30.34
CA ASP A 83 19.25 8.33 -29.31
C ASP A 83 18.61 8.27 -27.92
N LEU A 84 17.38 7.77 -27.81
CA LEU A 84 16.69 7.55 -26.53
C LEU A 84 17.06 6.18 -25.98
N VAL A 85 17.74 6.17 -24.84
CA VAL A 85 17.85 4.94 -24.01
C VAL A 85 16.72 4.99 -22.98
N ALA A 86 15.64 4.28 -23.28
CA ALA A 86 14.59 3.97 -22.32
C ALA A 86 15.10 2.80 -21.45
N ILE A 87 15.67 3.14 -20.31
CA ILE A 87 15.83 2.17 -19.22
C ILE A 87 14.41 1.96 -18.70
N ILE A 88 13.89 0.73 -18.82
CA ILE A 88 12.65 0.34 -18.15
C ILE A 88 13.10 -0.30 -16.83
N PRO A 89 13.31 0.46 -15.74
CA PRO A 89 13.62 -0.14 -14.47
C PRO A 89 12.41 -0.97 -14.04
N SER A 90 12.58 -2.29 -13.96
CA SER A 90 11.53 -3.19 -13.45
C SER A 90 11.26 -2.98 -11.96
N ALA A 91 12.18 -2.36 -11.22
CA ALA A 91 12.00 -1.72 -9.92
C ALA A 91 13.37 -1.21 -9.45
N TRP A 92 13.44 -0.01 -8.90
CA TRP A 92 14.62 0.42 -8.15
C TRP A 92 14.48 -0.05 -6.71
N TYR A 93 15.37 -0.94 -6.28
CA TYR A 93 15.52 -1.28 -4.87
C TYR A 93 16.76 -0.56 -4.32
N LEU A 94 16.56 0.61 -3.71
CA LEU A 94 17.62 1.23 -2.92
C LEU A 94 17.71 0.49 -1.58
N ARG A 95 18.75 -0.35 -1.44
CA ARG A 95 19.06 -1.02 -0.17
C ARG A 95 19.77 -0.03 0.75
N MET A 96 19.00 0.75 1.52
CA MET A 96 19.56 1.54 2.61
C MET A 96 19.51 0.72 3.90
N LYS A 97 20.67 0.42 4.49
CA LYS A 97 20.81 -0.26 5.80
C LYS A 97 20.06 -1.60 5.96
N GLY A 98 19.78 -2.30 4.86
CA GLY A 98 19.14 -3.63 4.89
C GLY A 98 17.62 -3.62 4.83
N GLU A 99 16.96 -2.46 4.75
CA GLU A 99 15.52 -2.36 4.52
C GLU A 99 15.22 -2.01 3.07
N PHE A 100 14.19 -2.66 2.50
CA PHE A 100 13.68 -2.36 1.17
C PHE A 100 12.67 -1.21 1.31
N ILE A 101 12.96 -0.06 0.71
CA ILE A 101 12.03 1.07 0.71
C ILE A 101 11.74 1.46 -0.75
N MET A 102 10.45 1.52 -1.09
CA MET A 102 10.00 1.99 -2.39
C MET A 102 10.23 3.51 -2.46
N ALA A 103 11.08 3.96 -3.36
CA ALA A 103 11.32 5.37 -3.62
C ALA A 103 10.95 5.69 -5.08
N SER A 104 10.36 6.87 -5.28
CA SER A 104 10.07 7.42 -6.62
C SER A 104 11.01 8.57 -6.90
N GLY A 105 11.43 8.76 -8.15
CA GLY A 105 12.39 9.82 -8.46
C GLY A 105 12.77 9.91 -9.93
N VAL A 106 13.64 10.88 -10.23
CA VAL A 106 14.23 11.11 -11.54
C VAL A 106 15.73 10.85 -11.45
N ILE A 107 16.25 10.15 -12.46
CA ILE A 107 17.68 9.89 -12.61
C ILE A 107 18.17 10.67 -13.83
N TYR A 108 19.06 11.63 -13.58
CA TYR A 108 19.82 12.30 -14.62
C TYR A 108 21.10 11.52 -14.88
N LYS A 109 21.42 11.36 -16.16
CA LYS A 109 22.63 10.66 -16.62
C LYS A 109 23.43 11.55 -17.54
N LYS A 110 24.75 11.53 -17.38
CA LYS A 110 25.70 12.19 -18.26
C LYS A 110 26.87 11.26 -18.52
N VAL A 111 27.31 11.14 -19.77
CA VAL A 111 28.54 10.37 -20.06
C VAL A 111 29.72 11.15 -19.50
N HIS A 112 30.41 10.55 -18.54
CA HIS A 112 31.60 11.12 -17.91
C HIS A 112 32.86 10.79 -18.73
N GLU A 113 33.02 9.50 -19.08
CA GLU A 113 34.18 8.99 -19.82
C GLU A 113 33.72 7.94 -20.83
N ARG A 114 34.23 8.03 -22.06
CA ARG A 114 34.07 6.98 -23.07
C ARG A 114 35.34 6.12 -23.12
N ARG A 115 35.18 4.81 -22.99
CA ARG A 115 36.24 3.80 -23.05
C ARG A 115 36.05 2.94 -24.29
N SER A 116 37.09 2.21 -24.69
CA SER A 116 37.01 1.26 -25.80
C SER A 116 36.00 0.13 -25.54
N GLU A 117 35.83 -0.27 -24.27
CA GLU A 117 35.02 -1.41 -23.84
C GLU A 117 33.68 -1.01 -23.18
N GLY A 118 33.41 0.29 -23.07
CA GLY A 118 32.30 0.77 -22.26
C GLY A 118 32.30 2.27 -22.03
N ASN A 119 31.41 2.73 -21.14
CA ASN A 119 31.35 4.11 -20.69
C ASN A 119 31.30 4.17 -19.17
N ILE A 120 31.79 5.27 -18.59
CA ILE A 120 31.39 5.69 -17.26
C ILE A 120 30.28 6.72 -17.42
N ILE A 121 29.17 6.47 -16.73
CA ILE A 121 28.00 7.34 -16.71
C ILE A 121 27.90 7.95 -15.32
N GLU A 122 27.99 9.27 -15.24
CA GLU A 122 27.70 10.01 -14.02
C GLU A 122 26.19 10.09 -13.82
N LEU A 123 25.75 9.78 -12.61
CA LEU A 123 24.36 9.75 -12.20
C LEU A 123 24.09 10.84 -11.15
N THR A 124 22.96 11.52 -11.31
CA THR A 124 22.35 12.34 -10.26
C THR A 124 20.93 11.83 -10.04
N ILE A 125 20.63 11.45 -8.80
CA ILE A 125 19.36 10.85 -8.41
C ILE A 125 18.64 11.82 -7.49
N HIS A 126 17.52 12.34 -7.96
CA HIS A 126 16.59 13.09 -7.15
C HIS A 126 15.40 12.19 -6.86
N GLY A 127 15.21 11.85 -5.59
CA GLY A 127 14.16 10.94 -5.20
C GLY A 127 13.44 11.37 -3.94
N PHE A 128 12.22 10.88 -3.83
CA PHE A 128 11.39 10.99 -2.66
C PHE A 128 11.18 9.59 -2.10
N CYS A 129 11.64 9.38 -0.87
CA CYS A 129 11.38 8.18 -0.12
C CYS A 129 10.26 8.48 0.88
N PRO A 130 9.03 7.99 0.69
CA PRO A 130 8.00 8.13 1.70
C PRO A 130 8.43 7.38 2.96
N SER A 131 8.75 8.12 4.03
CA SER A 131 8.99 7.54 5.34
C SER A 131 7.65 7.42 6.04
N LEU A 132 7.26 6.18 6.33
CA LEU A 132 6.28 5.94 7.38
C LEU A 132 7.00 6.18 8.71
N LYS A 133 7.20 7.44 9.12
CA LYS A 133 7.53 7.68 10.52
C LYS A 133 6.38 7.13 11.34
N GLY A 134 6.72 6.33 12.35
CA GLY A 134 5.78 5.73 13.29
C GLY A 134 5.11 6.76 14.19
N THR A 135 4.40 7.73 13.63
CA THR A 135 3.29 8.33 14.34
C THR A 135 2.33 7.19 14.62
N LYS A 136 2.15 6.85 15.90
CA LYS A 136 1.04 6.01 16.33
C LYS A 136 -0.21 6.63 15.75
N CYS A 137 -0.73 6.03 14.70
CA CYS A 137 -2.05 6.35 14.21
C CYS A 137 -3.01 5.90 15.31
N LEU A 138 -3.48 6.85 16.10
CA LEU A 138 -4.46 6.57 17.13
C LEU A 138 -5.81 6.35 16.43
N PRO A 139 -6.51 5.25 16.74
CA PRO A 139 -7.84 5.05 16.21
C PRO A 139 -8.76 6.19 16.65
N THR A 140 -9.47 6.79 15.69
CA THR A 140 -10.59 7.68 15.95
C THR A 140 -11.86 6.83 16.07
N LYS A 141 -12.52 6.92 17.21
CA LYS A 141 -13.81 6.28 17.43
C LYS A 141 -14.94 7.22 17.00
N VAL A 142 -15.85 6.72 16.15
CA VAL A 142 -17.01 7.46 15.65
C VAL A 142 -18.27 6.66 15.94
N GLY A 143 -19.32 7.34 16.42
CA GLY A 143 -20.54 6.73 16.93
C GLY A 143 -20.70 6.92 18.45
N PRO A 144 -21.59 6.15 19.11
CA PRO A 144 -22.40 5.07 18.53
C PRO A 144 -23.57 5.58 17.71
N TRP A 145 -24.01 4.78 16.74
CA TRP A 145 -25.33 4.91 16.13
C TRP A 145 -26.21 3.75 16.60
N GLY A 146 -27.49 4.01 16.85
CA GLY A 146 -28.43 3.01 17.37
C GLY A 146 -29.22 3.47 18.59
N GLY A 147 -29.72 2.51 19.36
CA GLY A 147 -30.43 2.71 20.63
C GLY A 147 -29.55 2.55 21.86
N ASN A 148 -30.12 2.95 23.01
CA ASN A 148 -29.46 2.90 24.33
C ASN A 148 -29.65 1.54 25.06
N GLY A 149 -30.15 0.52 24.37
CA GLY A 149 -30.37 -0.81 24.94
C GLY A 149 -29.11 -1.69 24.96
N GLY A 150 -29.21 -2.87 25.58
CA GLY A 150 -28.13 -3.86 25.62
C GLY A 150 -26.98 -3.49 26.55
N THR A 151 -25.84 -4.15 26.36
CA THR A 151 -24.60 -3.91 27.13
C THR A 151 -23.54 -3.30 26.20
N PRO A 152 -22.86 -2.21 26.60
CA PRO A 152 -21.76 -1.65 25.83
C PRO A 152 -20.67 -2.69 25.58
N GLN A 153 -20.17 -2.76 24.34
CA GLN A 153 -19.11 -3.65 23.92
C GLN A 153 -18.01 -2.84 23.23
N ASP A 154 -16.75 -3.20 23.47
CA ASP A 154 -15.59 -2.56 22.86
C ASP A 154 -14.41 -3.52 22.77
N ILE A 155 -13.44 -3.18 21.93
CA ILE A 155 -12.14 -3.87 21.88
C ILE A 155 -11.14 -3.17 22.79
N THR A 156 -10.24 -3.93 23.39
CA THR A 156 -9.21 -3.40 24.30
C THR A 156 -7.88 -3.09 23.59
N GLU A 157 -7.53 -3.90 22.60
CA GLU A 157 -6.28 -3.77 21.85
C GLU A 157 -6.45 -2.79 20.69
N THR A 158 -5.42 -1.98 20.48
CA THR A 158 -5.42 -1.01 19.38
C THR A 158 -5.37 -1.74 18.04
N PRO A 159 -6.40 -1.61 17.19
CA PRO A 159 -6.42 -2.30 15.90
C PRO A 159 -5.41 -1.66 14.93
N LYS A 160 -4.93 -2.46 13.98
CA LYS A 160 -4.08 -2.02 12.87
C LYS A 160 -4.72 -2.35 11.52
N ARG A 161 -5.25 -3.56 11.34
CA ARG A 161 -5.86 -4.00 10.08
C ARG A 161 -7.01 -4.96 10.33
N LEU A 162 -8.18 -4.64 9.78
CA LEU A 162 -9.34 -5.54 9.75
C LEU A 162 -9.07 -6.68 8.76
N GLU A 163 -9.41 -7.91 9.15
CA GLU A 163 -9.20 -9.11 8.33
C GLU A 163 -10.54 -9.67 7.86
N SER A 164 -11.50 -9.89 8.77
CA SER A 164 -12.82 -10.37 8.41
C SER A 164 -13.92 -9.71 9.23
N ILE A 165 -15.13 -9.69 8.67
CA ILE A 165 -16.35 -9.29 9.36
C ILE A 165 -17.38 -10.40 9.19
N THR A 166 -17.97 -10.85 10.29
CA THR A 166 -19.08 -11.81 10.29
C THR A 166 -20.32 -11.13 10.85
N ILE A 167 -21.41 -11.13 10.08
CA ILE A 167 -22.67 -10.50 10.44
C ILE A 167 -23.79 -11.54 10.43
N ARG A 168 -24.64 -11.51 11.44
CA ARG A 168 -25.94 -12.19 11.41
C ARG A 168 -27.04 -11.15 11.22
N SER A 169 -27.89 -11.38 10.22
CA SER A 169 -29.01 -10.46 9.94
C SER A 169 -30.23 -11.16 9.36
N GLY A 170 -31.41 -10.66 9.72
CA GLY A 170 -32.71 -10.99 9.11
C GLY A 170 -33.46 -9.70 8.76
N GLU A 171 -34.55 -9.41 9.48
CA GLU A 171 -35.25 -8.12 9.40
C GLU A 171 -34.39 -6.97 9.96
N VAL A 172 -33.53 -7.27 10.92
CA VAL A 172 -32.58 -6.35 11.56
C VAL A 172 -31.18 -6.98 11.62
N VAL A 173 -30.19 -6.23 12.11
CA VAL A 173 -28.87 -6.80 12.42
C VAL A 173 -28.91 -7.45 13.80
N ASP A 174 -28.80 -8.77 13.82
CA ASP A 174 -28.87 -9.58 15.03
C ASP A 174 -27.55 -9.53 15.82
N SER A 175 -26.42 -9.78 15.13
CA SER A 175 -25.08 -9.74 15.73
C SER A 175 -23.96 -9.43 14.73
N ILE A 176 -22.81 -9.02 15.27
CA ILE A 176 -21.57 -8.82 14.52
C ILE A 176 -20.38 -9.38 15.31
N SER A 177 -19.43 -9.98 14.60
CA SER A 177 -18.07 -10.29 15.06
C SER A 177 -17.07 -9.93 13.96
N PHE A 178 -15.80 -9.81 14.31
CA PHE A 178 -14.75 -9.53 13.35
C PHE A 178 -13.40 -10.01 13.87
N SER A 179 -12.46 -10.25 12.94
CA SER A 179 -11.05 -10.46 13.25
C SER A 179 -10.20 -9.32 12.71
N TYR A 180 -9.11 -9.02 13.42
CA TYR A 180 -8.18 -7.97 13.05
C TYR A 180 -6.78 -8.28 13.55
N PHE A 181 -5.78 -7.65 12.94
CA PHE A 181 -4.42 -7.60 13.48
C PHE A 181 -4.26 -6.34 14.32
N ASP A 182 -3.72 -6.49 15.53
CA ASP A 182 -3.37 -5.36 16.40
C ASP A 182 -2.05 -4.68 15.96
N GLN A 183 -1.66 -3.61 16.65
CA GLN A 183 -0.39 -2.92 16.37
C GLN A 183 0.86 -3.78 16.61
N ALA A 184 0.77 -4.81 17.45
CA ALA A 184 1.84 -5.78 17.67
C ALA A 184 1.90 -6.87 16.58
N GLY A 185 0.96 -6.86 15.63
CA GLY A 185 0.87 -7.87 14.57
C GLY A 185 0.18 -9.16 15.00
N GLN A 186 -0.42 -9.20 16.20
CA GLN A 186 -1.15 -10.36 16.68
C GLN A 186 -2.59 -10.33 16.16
N LYS A 187 -3.08 -11.48 15.68
CA LYS A 187 -4.48 -11.67 15.30
C LYS A 187 -5.37 -11.70 16.54
N ARG A 188 -6.44 -10.91 16.51
CA ARG A 188 -7.47 -10.75 17.54
C ARG A 188 -8.84 -11.06 16.94
N VAL A 189 -9.77 -11.47 17.80
CA VAL A 189 -11.17 -11.73 17.45
C VAL A 189 -12.06 -10.99 18.45
N ALA A 190 -13.06 -10.29 17.95
CA ALA A 190 -14.04 -9.55 18.75
C ALA A 190 -15.46 -10.03 18.44
N GLY A 191 -16.30 -10.09 19.48
CA GLY A 191 -17.67 -10.60 19.39
C GLY A 191 -17.78 -12.14 19.42
N PRO A 192 -18.94 -12.70 19.05
CA PRO A 192 -20.11 -12.00 18.52
C PRO A 192 -20.81 -11.13 19.56
N TRP A 193 -21.19 -9.93 19.16
CA TRP A 193 -22.01 -9.03 19.95
C TRP A 193 -23.42 -8.98 19.39
N GLY A 194 -24.38 -9.43 20.18
CA GLY A 194 -25.78 -9.55 19.77
C GLY A 194 -26.33 -10.96 19.98
N GLY A 195 -27.42 -11.26 19.29
CA GLY A 195 -28.15 -12.53 19.42
C GLY A 195 -27.85 -13.56 18.32
N PRO A 196 -28.34 -14.80 18.50
CA PRO A 196 -28.15 -15.89 17.53
C PRO A 196 -29.11 -15.86 16.34
N GLY A 197 -30.00 -14.86 16.25
CA GLY A 197 -30.99 -14.72 15.17
C GLY A 197 -30.39 -14.32 13.82
N GLY A 198 -31.16 -14.44 12.74
CA GLY A 198 -30.77 -14.05 11.38
C GLY A 198 -29.97 -15.11 10.60
N ASN A 199 -29.44 -14.73 9.43
CA ASN A 199 -28.55 -15.55 8.60
C ASN A 199 -27.11 -15.05 8.70
N LEU A 200 -26.17 -15.99 8.79
CA LEU A 200 -24.74 -15.70 8.92
C LEU A 200 -24.13 -15.37 7.55
N ASN A 201 -23.38 -14.27 7.48
CA ASN A 201 -22.58 -13.89 6.32
C ASN A 201 -21.18 -13.47 6.79
N THR A 202 -20.14 -13.95 6.09
CA THR A 202 -18.75 -13.60 6.38
C THR A 202 -18.12 -12.90 5.20
N ILE A 203 -17.45 -11.78 5.50
CA ILE A 203 -16.65 -10.99 4.58
C ILE A 203 -15.19 -11.24 4.92
N GLU A 204 -14.44 -11.81 3.97
CA GLU A 204 -12.98 -11.98 4.07
C GLU A 204 -12.29 -10.91 3.22
N LEU A 205 -11.48 -10.06 3.84
CA LEU A 205 -10.78 -8.97 3.16
C LEU A 205 -9.40 -9.45 2.69
N SER A 206 -9.08 -9.18 1.41
CA SER A 206 -7.73 -9.46 0.89
C SER A 206 -6.65 -8.59 1.56
N SER A 207 -5.37 -8.93 1.36
CA SER A 207 -4.21 -8.17 1.90
C SER A 207 -4.24 -6.68 1.57
N SER A 208 -4.75 -6.33 0.39
CA SER A 208 -4.83 -4.96 -0.14
C SER A 208 -6.22 -4.35 -0.08
N GLU A 209 -7.20 -5.07 0.49
CA GLU A 209 -8.57 -4.57 0.65
C GLU A 209 -8.76 -3.93 2.02
N PHE A 210 -9.31 -2.72 2.02
CA PHE A 210 -9.56 -1.93 3.23
C PHE A 210 -10.88 -1.19 3.15
N LEU A 211 -11.47 -0.97 4.32
CA LEU A 211 -12.76 -0.32 4.47
C LEU A 211 -12.66 1.19 4.23
N LYS A 212 -13.55 1.72 3.40
CA LYS A 212 -13.68 3.15 3.09
C LYS A 212 -14.92 3.78 3.70
N GLU A 213 -15.96 3.00 3.95
CA GLU A 213 -17.22 3.49 4.52
C GLU A 213 -17.95 2.38 5.26
N VAL A 214 -18.57 2.77 6.37
CA VAL A 214 -19.67 2.01 6.99
C VAL A 214 -20.91 2.89 6.95
N SER A 215 -22.01 2.36 6.43
CA SER A 215 -23.30 3.05 6.43
C SER A 215 -24.44 2.08 6.74
N GLY A 216 -25.57 2.60 7.19
CA GLY A 216 -26.70 1.79 7.62
C GLY A 216 -27.89 2.61 8.05
N THR A 217 -28.90 1.96 8.63
CA THR A 217 -29.95 2.63 9.40
C THR A 217 -30.13 1.98 10.76
N PHE A 218 -30.68 2.76 11.69
CA PHE A 218 -31.18 2.27 12.96
C PHE A 218 -32.61 2.74 13.18
N GLY A 219 -33.40 1.97 13.93
CA GLY A 219 -34.80 2.28 14.17
C GLY A 219 -35.47 1.30 15.12
N THR A 220 -36.73 1.57 15.43
CA THR A 220 -37.52 0.76 16.37
C THR A 220 -37.90 -0.59 15.76
N TYR A 221 -37.57 -1.67 16.49
CA TYR A 221 -37.96 -3.05 16.22
C TYR A 221 -38.47 -3.69 17.52
N TYR A 222 -39.73 -4.12 17.55
CA TYR A 222 -40.42 -4.59 18.76
C TYR A 222 -40.21 -3.69 19.99
N GLY A 223 -40.35 -2.38 19.82
CA GLY A 223 -40.20 -1.39 20.89
C GLY A 223 -38.76 -1.07 21.30
N SER A 224 -37.76 -1.75 20.73
CA SER A 224 -36.34 -1.48 20.96
C SER A 224 -35.71 -0.78 19.77
N ASN A 225 -34.93 0.28 20.01
CA ASN A 225 -34.17 0.93 18.93
C ASN A 225 -32.88 0.14 18.64
N VAL A 226 -32.73 -0.37 17.42
CA VAL A 226 -31.68 -1.31 17.00
C VAL A 226 -31.10 -0.94 15.64
N ILE A 227 -29.94 -1.50 15.30
CA ILE A 227 -29.43 -1.43 13.91
C ILE A 227 -30.31 -2.29 13.01
N THR A 228 -30.93 -1.67 12.00
CA THR A 228 -31.88 -2.33 11.09
C THR A 228 -31.19 -2.84 9.83
N PHE A 229 -30.22 -2.10 9.28
CA PHE A 229 -29.26 -2.67 8.33
C PHE A 229 -27.89 -2.02 8.42
N ILE A 230 -26.89 -2.70 7.86
CA ILE A 230 -25.52 -2.21 7.69
C ILE A 230 -24.95 -2.60 6.33
N LYS A 231 -24.06 -1.76 5.80
CA LYS A 231 -23.35 -1.92 4.54
C LYS A 231 -21.89 -1.48 4.72
N PHE A 232 -20.99 -2.20 4.08
CA PHE A 232 -19.55 -1.96 4.13
C PHE A 232 -19.04 -1.68 2.72
N VAL A 233 -18.37 -0.55 2.52
CA VAL A 233 -17.74 -0.20 1.24
C VAL A 233 -16.23 -0.28 1.39
N THR A 234 -15.57 -1.05 0.54
CA THR A 234 -14.11 -1.16 0.49
C THR A 234 -13.54 -0.43 -0.72
N ASN A 235 -12.22 -0.38 -0.85
CA ASN A 235 -11.56 0.05 -2.09
C ASN A 235 -11.78 -0.90 -3.28
N VAL A 236 -12.35 -2.10 -3.06
CA VAL A 236 -12.59 -3.10 -4.11
C VAL A 236 -14.06 -3.18 -4.48
N LYS A 237 -14.95 -3.33 -3.48
CA LYS A 237 -16.39 -3.52 -3.72
C LYS A 237 -17.23 -3.15 -2.51
N THR A 238 -18.54 -3.33 -2.64
CA THR A 238 -19.51 -3.13 -1.55
C THR A 238 -20.03 -4.49 -1.06
N TYR A 239 -20.17 -4.63 0.26
CA TYR A 239 -20.77 -5.79 0.92
C TYR A 239 -22.06 -5.40 1.65
N GLY A 240 -23.06 -6.27 1.56
CA GLY A 240 -24.41 -6.03 2.07
C GLY A 240 -25.36 -5.52 0.98
N PRO A 241 -26.51 -4.92 1.35
CA PRO A 241 -26.91 -4.62 2.73
C PRO A 241 -27.19 -5.89 3.54
N PHE A 242 -26.90 -5.84 4.85
CA PHE A 242 -27.26 -6.88 5.81
C PHE A 242 -28.35 -6.36 6.73
N GLY A 243 -29.51 -7.00 6.74
CA GLY A 243 -30.73 -6.49 7.37
C GLY A 243 -31.63 -5.75 6.38
N LYS A 244 -32.65 -5.03 6.86
CA LYS A 244 -33.56 -4.25 6.02
C LYS A 244 -33.47 -2.76 6.33
N GLN A 245 -33.45 -1.97 5.27
CA GLN A 245 -33.40 -0.52 5.37
C GLN A 245 -34.71 0.04 5.96
N ASN A 246 -34.63 0.49 7.20
CA ASN A 246 -35.76 1.05 7.94
C ASN A 246 -35.26 1.97 9.07
N GLY A 247 -35.81 3.17 9.19
CA GLY A 247 -35.43 4.14 10.23
C GLY A 247 -34.40 5.17 9.77
N THR A 248 -33.62 5.69 10.72
CA THR A 248 -32.72 6.83 10.54
C THR A 248 -31.38 6.38 9.95
N PRO A 249 -30.91 6.99 8.85
CA PRO A 249 -29.64 6.62 8.23
C PRO A 249 -28.44 7.16 9.03
N PHE A 250 -27.34 6.42 8.98
CA PHE A 250 -26.03 6.88 9.42
C PHE A 250 -24.96 6.55 8.38
N ILE A 251 -23.91 7.35 8.36
CA ILE A 251 -22.75 7.17 7.50
C ILE A 251 -21.49 7.54 8.27
N SER A 252 -20.49 6.68 8.18
CA SER A 252 -19.16 6.90 8.71
C SER A 252 -18.15 6.75 7.57
N PRO A 253 -17.77 7.85 6.90
CA PRO A 253 -16.70 7.81 5.94
C PRO A 253 -15.39 7.55 6.69
N CYS A 254 -14.67 6.50 6.31
CA CYS A 254 -13.30 6.29 6.74
C CYS A 254 -12.42 7.28 5.97
N ARG A 255 -12.33 8.52 6.46
CA ARG A 255 -11.56 9.57 5.78
C ARG A 255 -10.07 9.22 5.83
N THR A 256 -9.49 8.84 4.71
CA THR A 256 -8.09 9.12 4.39
C THR A 256 -8.02 10.56 3.90
N THR A 257 -7.79 11.52 4.79
CA THR A 257 -7.44 12.88 4.35
C THR A 257 -6.01 12.86 3.83
N ALA A 258 -5.84 12.61 2.53
CA ALA A 258 -4.72 13.15 1.78
C ALA A 258 -5.24 14.43 1.12
N VAL A 259 -4.90 15.58 1.69
CA VAL A 259 -5.06 16.86 0.99
C VAL A 259 -3.84 16.98 0.08
N LEU A 260 -4.09 17.16 -1.23
CA LEU A 260 -3.08 17.45 -2.25
C LEU A 260 -2.34 18.76 -1.94
#